data_AF-A0A2P7BGW5-F1
#
_entry.id   AF-A0A2P7BGW5-F1
#
_cell.length_a   1.000
_cell.length_b   1.000
_cell.length_c   1.000
_cell.angle_alpha   90.00
_cell.angle_beta   90.00
_cell.angle_gamma   90.00
#
_symmetry.space_group_name_H-M   'P 1'
#
loop_
_entity.id
_entity.type
_entity.pdbx_description
1 polymer ?
#
loop_
_entity_poly.entity_id
_entity_poly.type
_entity_poly.pdbx_seq_one_letter_code
_entity_poly.pdbx_strand_id
1 'polypeptide(L)'
;MEAAAIPHSVDASLTRRIDQMHARDRAGLILFVLVLWSTLGFALVRVWSYISIPEIGIILSVACGFVLFFNTAAVIAMLRHYTEDKHFIYGLDIKHLDEMRRRRG
;
A
#
# COMPACT_ATOMS: atom_id res chain seq x y z
N MET A 1 13.94 -41.76 12.88
CA MET A 1 13.31 -40.42 12.97
C MET A 1 14.16 -39.50 12.13
N GLU A 2 13.89 -39.45 10.83
CA GLU A 2 14.63 -38.62 9.88
C GLU A 2 13.96 -37.26 9.88
N ALA A 3 14.51 -36.33 10.67
CA ALA A 3 14.15 -34.93 10.58
C ALA A 3 14.63 -34.45 9.22
N ALA A 4 13.73 -34.47 8.23
CA ALA A 4 13.98 -33.90 6.91
C ALA A 4 14.36 -32.42 7.10
N ALA A 5 15.66 -32.14 7.07
CA ALA A 5 16.18 -30.79 7.10
C ALA A 5 15.64 -30.08 5.85
N ILE A 6 14.68 -29.18 6.06
CA ILE A 6 14.16 -28.34 4.99
C ILE A 6 15.35 -27.57 4.41
N PRO A 7 15.62 -27.65 3.09
CA PRO A 7 16.77 -26.98 2.51
C PRO A 7 16.64 -25.47 2.69
N HIS A 8 17.67 -24.81 3.25
CA HIS A 8 17.72 -23.34 3.42
C HIS A 8 17.36 -22.55 2.14
N SER A 9 17.54 -23.13 0.95
CA SER A 9 17.17 -22.54 -0.34
C SER A 9 15.66 -22.42 -0.57
N VAL A 10 14.85 -23.31 0.02
CA VAL A 10 13.39 -23.28 -0.06
C VAL A 10 12.84 -22.09 0.73
N ASP A 11 13.34 -21.90 1.95
CA ASP A 11 13.00 -20.75 2.79
C ASP A 11 13.39 -19.43 2.11
N ALA A 12 14.59 -19.35 1.54
CA ALA A 12 15.04 -18.16 0.81
C ALA A 12 14.16 -17.83 -0.41
N SER A 13 13.68 -18.85 -1.13
CA SER A 13 12.79 -18.67 -2.29
C SER A 13 11.39 -18.19 -1.89
N LEU A 14 10.88 -18.65 -0.74
CA LEU A 14 9.61 -18.25 -0.15
C LEU A 14 9.66 -16.80 0.31
N THR A 15 10.69 -16.42 1.08
CA THR A 15 10.90 -15.04 1.53
C THR A 15 10.96 -14.07 0.35
N ARG A 16 11.66 -14.44 -0.73
CA ARG A 16 11.77 -13.61 -1.94
C ARG A 16 10.42 -13.36 -2.62
N ARG A 17 9.50 -14.34 -2.62
CA ARG A 17 8.15 -14.18 -3.21
C ARG A 17 7.25 -13.31 -2.34
N ILE A 18 7.34 -13.45 -1.01
CA ILE A 18 6.65 -12.58 -0.05
C ILE A 18 7.10 -11.13 -0.24
N ASP A 19 8.40 -10.89 -0.36
CA ASP A 19 8.96 -9.56 -0.54
C ASP A 19 8.50 -8.90 -1.85
N GLN A 20 8.41 -9.66 -2.94
CA GLN A 20 7.93 -9.16 -4.22
C GLN A 20 6.44 -8.78 -4.20
N MET A 21 5.59 -9.59 -3.56
CA MET A 21 4.17 -9.27 -3.43
C MET A 21 3.98 -8.00 -2.57
N HIS A 22 4.66 -7.96 -1.42
CA HIS A 22 4.63 -6.80 -0.53
C HIS A 22 5.15 -5.52 -1.19
N ALA A 23 6.19 -5.60 -2.04
CA ALA A 23 6.71 -4.45 -2.77
C ALA A 23 5.69 -3.89 -3.77
N ARG A 24 4.89 -4.75 -4.43
CA ARG A 24 3.85 -4.33 -5.39
C ARG A 24 2.67 -3.66 -4.68
N ASP A 25 2.21 -4.22 -3.57
CA ASP A 25 1.12 -3.62 -2.79
C ASP A 25 1.51 -2.23 -2.26
N ARG A 26 2.74 -2.11 -1.76
CA ARG A 26 3.31 -0.83 -1.35
C ARG A 26 3.41 0.17 -2.51
N ALA A 27 3.83 -0.29 -3.70
CA ALA A 27 3.88 0.56 -4.89
C ALA A 27 2.48 1.05 -5.30
N GLY A 28 1.46 0.19 -5.21
CA GLY A 28 0.06 0.55 -5.46
C GLY A 28 -0.45 1.61 -4.49
N LEU A 29 -0.18 1.46 -3.19
CA LEU A 29 -0.55 2.45 -2.17
C LEU A 29 0.14 3.80 -2.39
N ILE A 30 1.42 3.80 -2.74
CA ILE A 30 2.16 5.04 -3.07
C ILE A 30 1.56 5.70 -4.32
N LEU A 31 1.31 4.92 -5.37
CA LEU A 31 0.69 5.41 -6.61
C LEU A 31 -0.69 6.02 -6.34
N PHE A 32 -1.50 5.38 -5.50
CA PHE A 32 -2.81 5.89 -5.10
C PHE A 32 -2.71 7.28 -4.46
N VAL A 33 -1.79 7.47 -3.51
CA VAL A 33 -1.56 8.78 -2.88
C VAL A 33 -1.10 9.81 -3.91
N LEU A 34 -0.17 9.46 -4.81
CA LEU A 34 0.31 10.37 -5.85
C LEU A 34 -0.81 10.81 -6.81
N VAL A 35 -1.68 9.89 -7.22
CA VAL A 35 -2.83 10.20 -8.07
C VAL A 35 -3.81 11.10 -7.33
N LEU A 36 -4.07 10.85 -6.05
CA LEU A 36 -4.94 11.70 -5.23
C LEU A 36 -4.38 13.14 -5.14
N TRP A 37 -3.10 13.29 -4.81
CA TRP A 37 -2.41 14.58 -4.76
C TRP A 37 -2.49 15.32 -6.10
N SER A 38 -2.21 14.62 -7.19
CA SER A 38 -2.26 15.19 -8.54
C SER A 38 -3.67 15.65 -8.90
N THR A 39 -4.68 14.84 -8.57
CA THR A 39 -6.08 15.12 -8.90
C THR A 39 -6.62 16.33 -8.12
N LEU A 40 -6.44 16.34 -6.80
CA LEU A 40 -6.91 17.45 -5.96
C LEU A 40 -6.11 18.73 -6.18
N GLY A 41 -4.79 18.62 -6.35
CA GLY A 41 -3.93 19.77 -6.67
C GLY A 41 -4.31 20.39 -8.01
N PHE A 42 -4.50 19.56 -9.04
CA PHE A 42 -5.00 20.02 -10.34
C PHE A 42 -6.37 20.68 -10.21
N ALA A 43 -7.33 20.05 -9.53
CA ALA A 43 -8.66 20.61 -9.33
C ALA A 43 -8.62 21.97 -8.64
N LEU A 44 -7.80 22.13 -7.58
CA LEU A 44 -7.63 23.40 -6.86
C LEU A 44 -7.08 24.49 -7.79
N VAL A 45 -6.05 24.19 -8.58
CA VAL A 45 -5.49 25.13 -9.57
C VAL A 45 -6.53 25.51 -10.63
N ARG A 46 -7.29 24.53 -11.14
CA ARG A 46 -8.32 24.77 -12.16
C ARG A 46 -9.47 25.62 -11.63
N VAL A 47 -9.87 25.42 -10.38
CA VAL A 47 -10.96 26.17 -9.77
C VAL A 47 -10.51 27.57 -9.35
N TRP A 48 -9.22 27.77 -9.07
CA TRP A 48 -8.69 29.03 -8.55
C TRP A 48 -9.10 30.27 -9.34
N SER A 49 -9.13 30.20 -10.68
CA SER A 49 -9.53 31.33 -11.53
C SER A 49 -11.00 31.74 -11.39
N TYR A 50 -11.84 30.87 -10.83
CA TYR A 50 -13.27 31.14 -10.61
C TYR A 50 -13.56 31.62 -9.19
N ILE A 51 -12.55 31.70 -8.32
CA ILE A 51 -12.70 32.14 -6.94
C ILE A 51 -12.57 33.66 -6.88
N SER A 52 -13.70 34.36 -6.72
CA SER A 52 -13.74 35.82 -6.58
C SER A 52 -13.63 36.31 -5.13
N ILE A 53 -13.85 35.42 -4.15
CA ILE A 53 -13.87 35.74 -2.72
C ILE A 53 -12.66 35.08 -2.05
N PRO A 54 -11.69 35.84 -1.51
CA PRO A 54 -10.46 35.30 -0.92
C PRO A 54 -10.70 34.28 0.20
N GLU A 55 -11.73 34.49 1.02
CA GLU A 55 -12.11 33.63 2.12
C GLU A 55 -12.47 32.22 1.64
N ILE A 56 -13.17 32.11 0.50
CA ILE A 56 -13.48 30.83 -0.13
C ILE A 56 -12.19 30.13 -0.57
N GLY A 57 -11.23 30.88 -1.13
CA GLY A 57 -9.93 30.35 -1.52
C GLY A 57 -9.16 29.73 -0.35
N ILE A 58 -9.18 30.41 0.82
CA ILE A 58 -8.55 29.89 2.04
C ILE A 58 -9.24 28.61 2.50
N ILE A 59 -10.58 28.61 2.60
CA ILE A 59 -11.34 27.44 3.04
C ILE A 59 -11.08 26.24 2.11
N LEU A 60 -11.13 26.44 0.79
CA LEU A 60 -10.91 25.38 -0.19
C LEU A 60 -9.49 24.80 -0.08
N SER A 61 -8.50 25.67 0.09
CA SER A 61 -7.09 25.26 0.21
C SER A 61 -6.85 24.46 1.48
N VAL A 62 -7.39 24.92 2.62
CA VAL A 62 -7.27 24.23 3.91
C VAL A 62 -8.00 22.88 3.87
N ALA A 63 -9.22 22.84 3.34
CA ALA A 63 -9.97 21.60 3.19
C ALA A 63 -9.26 20.59 2.28
N CYS A 64 -8.75 21.05 1.13
CA CYS A 64 -7.94 20.23 0.22
C CYS A 64 -6.69 19.70 0.94
N GLY A 65 -5.99 20.55 1.68
CA GLY A 65 -4.84 20.18 2.50
C GLY A 65 -5.17 19.10 3.53
N PHE A 66 -6.29 19.21 4.24
CA PHE A 66 -6.71 18.18 5.18
C PHE A 66 -7.00 16.84 4.52
N VAL A 67 -7.71 16.83 3.38
CA VAL A 67 -7.97 15.58 2.64
C VAL A 67 -6.65 14.92 2.26
N LEU A 68 -5.72 15.67 1.68
CA LEU A 68 -4.42 15.14 1.27
C LEU A 68 -3.60 14.65 2.46
N PHE A 69 -3.54 15.43 3.53
CA PHE A 69 -2.77 15.11 4.73
C PHE A 69 -3.30 13.85 5.43
N PHE A 70 -4.59 13.80 5.75
CA PHE A 70 -5.16 12.67 6.48
C PHE A 70 -5.13 11.39 5.65
N ASN A 71 -5.38 11.47 4.35
CA ASN A 71 -5.33 10.29 3.49
C ASN A 71 -3.89 9.74 3.37
N THR A 72 -2.90 10.64 3.23
CA THR A 72 -1.48 10.25 3.23
C THR A 72 -1.08 9.64 4.57
N ALA A 73 -1.50 10.25 5.70
CA ALA A 73 -1.22 9.74 7.04
C ALA A 73 -1.85 8.36 7.28
N ALA A 74 -3.09 8.14 6.82
CA ALA A 74 -3.77 6.85 6.91
C ALA A 74 -3.02 5.77 6.11
N VAL A 75 -2.58 6.07 4.89
CA VAL A 75 -1.76 5.14 4.09
C VAL A 75 -0.42 4.85 4.75
N ILE A 76 0.24 5.85 5.34
CA ILE A 76 1.49 5.65 6.10
C ILE A 76 1.24 4.76 7.32
N ALA A 77 0.15 4.99 8.06
CA ALA A 77 -0.23 4.18 9.21
C ALA A 77 -0.52 2.73 8.79
N MET A 78 -1.25 2.53 7.68
CA MET A 78 -1.47 1.23 7.08
C MET A 78 -0.15 0.56 6.73
N LEU A 79 0.76 1.25 6.03
CA LEU A 79 2.07 0.70 5.70
C LEU A 79 2.89 0.33 6.94
N ARG A 80 2.89 1.18 7.99
CA ARG A 80 3.62 0.94 9.22
C ARG A 80 3.11 -0.31 9.94
N HIS A 81 1.79 -0.44 10.07
CA HIS A 81 1.16 -1.59 10.69
C HIS A 81 1.33 -2.88 9.86
N TYR A 82 1.27 -2.79 8.52
CA TYR A 82 1.51 -3.93 7.63
C TYR A 82 2.93 -4.49 7.73
N THR A 83 3.94 -3.66 8.01
CA THR A 83 5.30 -4.15 8.27
C THR A 83 5.40 -5.02 9.53
N GLU A 84 4.55 -4.77 10.53
CA GLU A 84 4.53 -5.54 11.79
C GLU A 84 3.83 -6.89 11.62
N ASP A 85 2.76 -6.96 10.80
CA ASP A 85 1.94 -8.18 10.60
C ASP A 85 2.31 -9.04 9.37
N LYS A 86 3.24 -8.56 8.52
CA LYS A 86 3.66 -9.22 7.26
C LYS A 86 4.05 -10.69 7.40
N HIS A 87 4.76 -11.06 8.47
CA HIS A 87 5.28 -12.41 8.62
C HIS A 87 4.19 -13.46 8.87
N PHE A 88 3.07 -13.07 9.46
CA PHE A 88 1.97 -13.98 9.77
C PHE A 88 1.03 -14.15 8.57
N ILE A 89 0.62 -13.05 7.93
CA ILE A 89 -0.39 -13.07 6.86
C ILE A 89 0.14 -13.77 5.60
N TYR A 90 1.34 -13.39 5.11
CA TYR A 90 1.86 -13.93 3.86
C TYR A 90 2.44 -15.35 3.98
N GLY A 91 2.84 -15.78 5.19
CA GLY A 91 3.28 -17.15 5.43
C GLY A 91 2.14 -18.17 5.31
N LEU A 92 0.95 -17.81 5.79
CA LEU A 92 -0.26 -18.63 5.71
C LEU A 92 -0.79 -18.72 4.27
N ASP A 93 -0.77 -17.60 3.54
CA ASP A 93 -1.34 -17.53 2.19
C ASP A 93 -0.50 -18.33 1.16
N ILE A 94 0.83 -18.31 1.29
CA ILE A 94 1.70 -19.14 0.43
C ILE A 94 1.52 -20.63 0.75
N LYS A 95 1.34 -20.99 2.02
CA LYS A 95 1.11 -22.38 2.41
C LYS A 95 -0.18 -22.93 1.78
N HIS A 96 -1.26 -22.14 1.75
CA HIS A 96 -2.50 -22.51 1.07
C HIS A 96 -2.33 -22.59 -0.46
N LEU A 97 -1.58 -21.67 -1.08
CA LEU A 97 -1.30 -21.71 -2.52
C LEU A 97 -0.49 -22.95 -2.92
N ASP A 98 0.48 -23.35 -2.11
CA ASP A 98 1.26 -24.57 -2.32
C ASP A 98 0.41 -25.83 -2.10
N GLU A 99 -0.52 -25.82 -1.15
CA GLU A 99 -1.51 -26.89 -0.96
C GLU A 99 -2.46 -27.02 -2.15
N MET A 100 -2.97 -25.91 -2.71
CA MET A 100 -3.79 -25.94 -3.91
C MET A 100 -3.02 -26.45 -5.13
N ARG A 101 -1.74 -26.09 -5.24
CA ARG A 101 -0.87 -26.54 -6.34
C ARG A 101 -0.54 -28.03 -6.22
N ARG A 102 -0.32 -28.54 -5.00
CA ARG A 102 -0.16 -29.98 -4.71
C ARG A 102 -1.42 -30.80 -4.97
N ARG A 103 -2.61 -30.21 -4.89
CA ARG A 103 -3.88 -30.89 -5.20
C ARG A 103 -4.24 -30.90 -6.68
N ARG A 104 -3.58 -30.05 -7.49
CA ARG A 104 -3.80 -29.93 -8.94
C ARG A 104 -2.79 -30.68 -9.80
N GLY A 105 -1.68 -31.15 -9.22
CA GLY A 105 -0.78 -32.14 -9.82
C GLY A 105 -1.10 -33.52 -9.30
#